data_AF-A0AAW8KYK2-F1
#
_entry.id   AF-A0AAW8KYK2-F1
#
_cell.length_a   1.000
_cell.length_b   1.000
_cell.length_c   1.000
_cell.angle_alpha   90.00
_cell.angle_beta   90.00
_cell.angle_gamma   90.00
#
_symmetry.space_group_name_H-M   'P 1'
#
loop_
_entity.id
_entity.type
_entity.pdbx_description
1 polymer ?
#
loop_
_entity_poly.entity_id
_entity_poly.type
_entity_poly.pdbx_seq_one_letter_code
_entity_poly.pdbx_strand_id
1 'polypeptide(L)'
;VMMVTGIVMFCFAPFLAWLIPNFDTRKTVFVGMILAGFGVWLNSHLSIHSDYDFMFWPQIYRGIGLMICLIVVSHLAMSTLPLSKVADASGIYNLMRNIGGAVGLALINSSLDWLTALHVTQINQGMTPQNWIFTERLDQLTAQYQEVGANAQQIALSVIYRDIHFQALTSSFNDLLRMLAIIMFVTAFLTIFMDRGKKMNM
;
A
#
# COMPACT_ATOMS: atom_id res chain seq x y z
N VAL A 1 5.13 11.90 5.00
CA VAL A 1 3.82 11.24 4.81
C VAL A 1 3.50 10.22 5.91
N MET A 2 4.38 9.27 6.29
CA MET A 2 4.07 8.19 7.28
C MET A 2 3.84 8.60 8.75
N MET A 3 4.00 9.89 9.10
CA MET A 3 3.87 10.39 10.48
C MET A 3 2.45 10.21 11.04
N VAL A 4 1.42 10.43 10.20
CA VAL A 4 0.01 10.32 10.61
C VAL A 4 -0.31 8.88 11.04
N THR A 5 0.10 7.91 10.24
CA THR A 5 -0.09 6.48 10.57
C THR A 5 0.55 6.16 11.94
N GLY A 6 1.78 6.60 12.19
CA GLY A 6 2.49 6.35 13.43
C GLY A 6 1.86 7.02 14.66
N ILE A 7 1.44 8.29 14.54
CA ILE A 7 0.74 9.01 15.61
C ILE A 7 -0.58 8.31 15.95
N VAL A 8 -1.36 7.93 14.92
CA VAL A 8 -2.63 7.22 15.11
C VAL A 8 -2.41 5.89 15.81
N MET A 9 -1.41 5.10 15.39
CA MET A 9 -1.08 3.83 16.07
C MET A 9 -0.71 4.05 17.54
N PHE A 10 0.13 5.06 17.83
CA PHE A 10 0.54 5.38 19.20
C PHE A 10 -0.64 5.81 20.08
N CYS A 11 -1.48 6.72 19.60
CA CYS A 11 -2.65 7.20 20.34
C CYS A 11 -3.75 6.13 20.47
N PHE A 12 -3.90 5.25 19.48
CA PHE A 12 -4.92 4.20 19.50
C PHE A 12 -4.52 2.98 20.34
N ALA A 13 -3.23 2.77 20.59
CA ALA A 13 -2.70 1.67 21.40
C ALA A 13 -3.37 1.51 22.78
N PRO A 14 -3.44 2.55 23.65
CA PRO A 14 -4.08 2.41 24.97
C PRO A 14 -5.58 2.16 24.86
N PHE A 15 -6.26 2.80 23.90
CA PHE A 15 -7.69 2.59 23.65
C PHE A 15 -7.97 1.14 23.26
N LEU A 16 -7.13 0.57 22.39
CA LEU A 16 -7.26 -0.82 21.99
C LEU A 16 -7.00 -1.79 23.16
N ALA A 17 -6.00 -1.53 24.00
CA ALA A 17 -5.73 -2.34 25.18
C ALA A 17 -6.94 -2.42 26.12
N TRP A 18 -7.67 -1.31 26.28
CA TRP A 18 -8.94 -1.28 27.04
C TRP A 18 -10.09 -2.04 26.34
N LEU A 19 -10.13 -2.01 25.00
CA LEU A 19 -11.20 -2.63 24.22
C LEU A 19 -11.10 -4.16 24.17
N ILE A 20 -9.89 -4.72 24.03
CA ILE A 20 -9.71 -6.14 23.71
C ILE A 20 -10.30 -7.13 24.74
N PRO A 21 -10.20 -6.94 26.07
CA PRO A 21 -10.72 -7.91 27.05
C PRO A 21 -12.22 -8.21 26.89
N ASN A 22 -12.98 -7.25 26.36
CA ASN A 22 -14.43 -7.32 26.23
C ASN A 22 -14.91 -7.85 24.88
N PHE A 23 -14.00 -8.02 23.90
CA PHE A 23 -14.37 -8.34 22.51
C PHE A 23 -13.81 -9.69 22.05
N ASP A 24 -14.51 -10.33 21.11
CA ASP A 24 -14.04 -11.54 20.45
C ASP A 24 -12.81 -11.21 19.59
N THR A 25 -11.68 -11.79 19.99
CA THR A 25 -10.36 -11.57 19.39
C THR A 25 -10.36 -11.78 17.88
N ARG A 26 -11.14 -12.74 17.35
CA ARG A 26 -11.22 -12.99 15.90
C ARG A 26 -11.93 -11.85 15.16
N LYS A 27 -13.06 -11.41 15.69
CA LYS A 27 -13.84 -10.29 15.13
C LYS A 27 -13.03 -9.01 15.15
N THR A 28 -12.23 -8.81 16.19
CA THR A 28 -11.33 -7.67 16.30
C THR A 28 -10.26 -7.70 15.20
N VAL A 29 -9.62 -8.84 14.94
CA VAL A 29 -8.67 -8.97 13.81
C VAL A 29 -9.37 -8.73 12.47
N PHE A 30 -10.55 -9.30 12.26
CA PHE A 30 -11.34 -9.07 11.04
C PHE A 30 -11.57 -7.57 10.80
N VAL A 31 -12.05 -6.84 11.81
CA VAL A 31 -12.27 -5.39 11.72
C VAL A 31 -10.96 -4.65 11.44
N GLY A 32 -9.87 -5.03 12.11
CA GLY A 32 -8.55 -4.43 11.87
C GLY A 32 -8.06 -4.61 10.43
N MET A 33 -8.18 -5.82 9.89
CA MET A 33 -7.80 -6.13 8.51
C MET A 33 -8.68 -5.41 7.49
N ILE A 34 -9.99 -5.32 7.73
CA ILE A 34 -10.91 -4.55 6.89
C ILE A 34 -10.57 -3.06 6.92
N LEU A 35 -10.34 -2.47 8.10
CA LEU A 35 -9.97 -1.04 8.21
C LEU A 35 -8.63 -0.75 7.53
N ALA A 36 -7.65 -1.63 7.70
CA ALA A 36 -6.35 -1.45 7.06
C ALA A 36 -6.43 -1.62 5.53
N GLY A 37 -7.15 -2.64 5.06
CA GLY A 37 -7.43 -2.84 3.63
C GLY A 37 -8.20 -1.69 3.01
N PHE A 38 -9.17 -1.11 3.74
CA PHE A 38 -9.92 0.06 3.32
C PHE A 38 -9.04 1.30 3.21
N GLY A 39 -8.15 1.53 4.18
CA GLY A 39 -7.14 2.59 4.08
C GLY A 39 -6.24 2.42 2.86
N VAL A 40 -5.76 1.20 2.59
CA VAL A 40 -4.95 0.91 1.39
C VAL A 40 -5.77 1.13 0.11
N TRP A 41 -7.04 0.71 0.07
CA TRP A 41 -7.94 0.89 -1.06
C TRP A 41 -8.19 2.36 -1.39
N LEU A 42 -8.42 3.20 -0.38
CA LEU A 42 -8.59 4.64 -0.58
C LEU A 42 -7.34 5.28 -1.22
N ASN A 43 -6.14 4.82 -0.82
CA ASN A 43 -4.88 5.26 -1.42
C ASN A 43 -4.65 4.74 -2.85
N SER A 44 -5.43 3.76 -3.32
CA SER A 44 -5.27 3.16 -4.66
C SER A 44 -5.90 3.96 -5.81
N HIS A 45 -6.33 5.18 -5.52
CA HIS A 45 -6.96 6.11 -6.45
C HIS A 45 -6.12 7.39 -6.58
N LEU A 46 -4.80 7.29 -6.38
CA LEU A 46 -3.88 8.42 -6.47
C LEU A 46 -3.83 8.97 -7.90
N SER A 47 -3.76 10.29 -8.02
CA SER A 47 -3.49 11.01 -9.26
C SER A 47 -2.23 11.84 -9.08
N ILE A 48 -1.63 12.28 -10.19
CA ILE A 48 -0.46 13.19 -10.20
C ILE A 48 -0.81 14.53 -9.51
N HIS A 49 -2.10 14.86 -9.41
CA HIS A 49 -2.63 16.05 -8.75
C HIS A 49 -3.25 15.78 -7.37
N SER A 50 -2.97 14.63 -6.74
CA SER A 50 -3.56 14.31 -5.44
C SER A 50 -3.06 15.25 -4.34
N ASP A 51 -4.01 15.93 -3.69
CA ASP A 51 -3.76 16.81 -2.54
C ASP A 51 -3.48 16.05 -1.24
N TYR A 52 -2.93 16.77 -0.26
CA TYR A 52 -2.58 16.23 1.07
C TYR A 52 -3.75 15.52 1.76
N ASP A 53 -4.96 16.07 1.70
CA ASP A 53 -6.14 15.49 2.34
C ASP A 53 -6.51 14.11 1.78
N PHE A 54 -6.21 13.87 0.51
CA PHE A 54 -6.40 12.58 -0.14
C PHE A 54 -5.51 11.49 0.47
N MET A 55 -4.35 11.87 1.02
CA MET A 55 -3.43 10.96 1.70
C MET A 55 -3.62 10.91 3.21
N PHE A 56 -4.35 11.86 3.81
CA PHE A 56 -4.50 11.97 5.26
C PHE A 56 -5.43 10.89 5.84
N TRP A 57 -6.69 10.87 5.39
CA TRP A 57 -7.70 9.92 5.90
C TRP A 57 -7.31 8.45 5.72
N PRO A 58 -6.77 8.01 4.57
CA PRO A 58 -6.39 6.62 4.38
C PRO A 58 -5.33 6.15 5.38
N GLN A 59 -4.44 7.04 5.80
CA GLN A 59 -3.42 6.73 6.81
C GLN A 59 -4.00 6.54 8.20
N ILE A 60 -5.09 7.26 8.54
CA ILE A 60 -5.80 7.06 9.80
C ILE A 60 -6.41 5.67 9.82
N TYR A 61 -7.21 5.32 8.81
CA TYR A 61 -7.84 3.99 8.73
C TYR A 61 -6.80 2.86 8.75
N ARG A 62 -5.71 3.04 7.98
CA ARG A 62 -4.61 2.08 7.96
C ARG A 62 -3.89 1.98 9.31
N GLY A 63 -3.62 3.10 9.98
CA GLY A 63 -2.96 3.12 11.29
C GLY A 63 -3.77 2.39 12.35
N ILE A 64 -5.08 2.66 12.43
CA ILE A 64 -5.99 1.97 13.35
C ILE A 64 -5.97 0.47 13.07
N GLY A 65 -6.20 0.06 11.81
CA GLY A 65 -6.26 -1.34 11.45
C GLY A 65 -4.95 -2.09 11.68
N LEU A 66 -3.80 -1.50 11.33
CA LEU A 66 -2.48 -2.07 11.59
C LEU A 66 -2.20 -2.23 13.09
N MET A 67 -2.60 -1.27 13.91
CA MET A 67 -2.41 -1.37 15.37
C MET A 67 -3.23 -2.52 15.96
N ILE A 68 -4.47 -2.67 15.49
CA ILE A 68 -5.34 -3.80 15.85
C ILE A 68 -4.67 -5.13 15.52
N CYS A 69 -4.26 -5.30 14.26
CA CYS A 69 -3.64 -6.54 13.83
C CYS A 69 -2.35 -6.83 14.60
N LEU A 70 -1.50 -5.81 14.81
CA LEU A 70 -0.22 -5.98 15.49
C LEU A 70 -0.39 -6.48 16.92
N ILE A 71 -1.32 -5.93 17.71
CA ILE A 71 -1.51 -6.37 19.10
C ILE A 71 -2.24 -7.71 19.15
N VAL A 72 -3.34 -7.83 18.42
CA VAL A 72 -4.28 -8.93 18.59
C VAL A 72 -3.74 -10.23 17.99
N VAL A 73 -3.10 -10.19 16.82
CA VAL A 73 -2.52 -11.38 16.18
C VAL A 73 -1.32 -11.88 16.99
N SER A 74 -0.48 -10.98 17.49
CA SER A 74 0.67 -11.35 18.32
C SER A 74 0.21 -12.03 19.62
N HIS A 75 -0.83 -11.49 20.25
CA HIS A 75 -1.42 -12.13 21.43
C HIS A 75 -2.00 -13.51 21.09
N LEU A 76 -2.81 -13.63 20.03
CA LEU A 76 -3.40 -14.91 19.62
C LEU A 76 -2.35 -16.00 19.41
N ALA A 77 -1.25 -15.67 18.73
CA ALA A 77 -0.15 -16.60 18.47
C ALA A 77 0.51 -17.14 19.74
N MET A 78 0.45 -16.40 20.85
CA MET A 78 1.10 -16.74 22.12
C MET A 78 0.11 -17.28 23.16
N SER A 79 -1.19 -16.98 23.02
CA SER A 79 -2.24 -17.21 24.03
C SER A 79 -2.48 -18.67 24.42
N THR A 80 -2.03 -19.63 23.60
CA THR A 80 -2.20 -21.07 23.83
C THR A 80 -0.96 -21.73 24.45
N LEU A 81 0.14 -20.99 24.59
CA LEU A 81 1.41 -21.53 25.07
C LEU A 81 1.56 -21.39 26.60
N PRO A 82 2.26 -22.32 27.27
CA PRO A 82 2.65 -22.14 28.65
C PRO A 82 3.65 -20.97 28.77
N LEU A 83 3.62 -20.26 29.90
CA LEU A 83 4.41 -19.03 30.13
C LEU A 83 5.91 -19.25 29.90
N SER A 84 6.43 -20.43 30.21
CA SER A 84 7.83 -20.82 30.00
C SER A 84 8.27 -20.89 28.53
N LYS A 85 7.32 -20.94 27.58
CA LYS A 85 7.58 -21.01 26.12
C LYS A 85 7.28 -19.71 25.38
N VAL A 86 6.69 -18.73 26.04
CA VAL A 86 6.29 -17.45 25.40
C VAL A 86 7.51 -16.67 24.91
N ALA A 87 8.62 -16.68 25.66
CA ALA A 87 9.85 -15.99 25.25
C ALA A 87 10.42 -16.57 23.94
N ASP A 88 10.58 -17.90 23.86
CA ASP A 88 11.05 -18.60 22.65
C ASP A 88 10.12 -18.36 21.47
N ALA A 89 8.80 -18.48 21.69
CA ALA A 89 7.79 -18.29 20.66
C ALA A 89 7.73 -16.86 20.14
N SER A 90 7.91 -15.85 21.01
CA SER A 90 7.98 -14.45 20.61
C SER A 90 9.18 -14.17 19.71
N GLY A 91 10.32 -14.81 19.97
CA GLY A 91 11.48 -14.76 19.07
C GLY A 91 11.14 -15.28 17.68
N ILE A 92 10.58 -16.48 17.59
CA ILE A 92 10.17 -17.09 16.29
C ILE A 92 9.10 -16.26 15.59
N TYR A 93 8.11 -15.76 16.32
CA TYR A 93 7.04 -14.91 15.77
C TYR A 93 7.60 -13.64 15.14
N ASN A 94 8.51 -12.94 15.84
CA ASN A 94 9.13 -11.73 15.30
C ASN A 94 10.02 -12.02 14.09
N LEU A 95 10.75 -13.14 14.10
CA LEU A 95 11.54 -13.58 12.95
C LEU A 95 10.64 -13.83 11.73
N MET A 96 9.56 -14.61 11.89
CA MET A 96 8.60 -14.89 10.81
C MET A 96 7.93 -13.62 10.30
N ARG A 97 7.59 -12.69 11.19
CA ARG A 97 7.02 -11.38 10.82
C ARG A 97 8.00 -10.55 9.98
N ASN A 98 9.27 -10.48 10.38
CA ASN A 98 10.28 -9.72 9.65
C ASN A 98 10.60 -10.35 8.29
N ILE A 99 10.67 -11.69 8.21
CA ILE A 99 10.83 -12.42 6.95
C ILE A 99 9.63 -12.16 6.04
N GLY A 100 8.41 -12.29 6.54
CA GLY A 100 7.19 -12.00 5.78
C GLY A 100 7.15 -10.56 5.26
N GLY A 101 7.57 -9.60 6.09
CA GLY A 101 7.71 -8.20 5.68
C GLY A 101 8.74 -7.99 4.57
N ALA A 102 9.91 -8.61 4.68
CA ALA A 102 10.97 -8.51 3.67
C ALA A 102 10.55 -9.14 2.33
N VAL A 103 9.96 -10.35 2.38
CA VAL A 103 9.44 -11.04 1.19
C VAL A 103 8.32 -10.24 0.55
N GLY A 104 7.37 -9.74 1.35
CA GLY A 104 6.28 -8.90 0.86
C GLY A 104 6.79 -7.63 0.17
N LEU A 105 7.76 -6.95 0.77
CA LEU A 105 8.37 -5.75 0.18
C LEU A 105 9.12 -6.07 -1.13
N ALA A 106 9.86 -7.17 -1.19
CA ALA A 106 10.54 -7.61 -2.40
C ALA A 106 9.54 -7.89 -3.53
N LEU A 107 8.46 -8.62 -3.26
CA LEU A 107 7.40 -8.89 -4.23
C LEU A 107 6.72 -7.60 -4.72
N ILE A 108 6.46 -6.65 -3.82
CA ILE A 108 5.88 -5.34 -4.17
C ILE A 108 6.82 -4.59 -5.12
N ASN A 109 8.10 -4.49 -4.79
CA ASN A 109 9.07 -3.77 -5.63
C ASN A 109 9.23 -4.43 -7.01
N SER A 110 9.43 -5.76 -7.06
CA SER A 110 9.55 -6.47 -8.33
C SER A 110 8.28 -6.34 -9.18
N SER A 111 7.09 -6.37 -8.55
CA SER A 111 5.82 -6.18 -9.27
C SER A 111 5.66 -4.74 -9.75
N LEU A 112 6.12 -3.75 -8.98
CA LEU A 112 6.07 -2.34 -9.37
C LEU A 112 6.92 -2.08 -10.61
N ASP A 113 8.13 -2.63 -10.66
CA ASP A 113 9.02 -2.50 -11.81
C ASP A 113 8.39 -3.12 -13.06
N TRP A 114 7.84 -4.33 -12.91
CA TRP A 114 7.19 -5.04 -14.02
C TRP A 114 5.93 -4.32 -14.53
N LEU A 115 5.04 -3.90 -13.62
CA LEU A 115 3.83 -3.16 -13.99
C LEU A 115 4.16 -1.81 -14.62
N THR A 116 5.21 -1.13 -14.15
CA THR A 116 5.63 0.15 -14.74
C THR A 116 6.16 -0.04 -16.15
N ALA A 117 6.97 -1.07 -16.39
CA ALA A 117 7.41 -1.42 -17.74
C ALA A 117 6.23 -1.75 -18.68
N LEU A 118 5.21 -2.46 -18.19
CA LEU A 118 3.99 -2.73 -18.94
C LEU A 118 3.21 -1.46 -19.28
N HIS A 119 2.95 -0.61 -18.30
CA HIS A 119 2.22 0.65 -18.51
C HIS A 119 2.96 1.59 -19.48
N VAL A 120 4.29 1.71 -19.36
CA VAL A 120 5.11 2.48 -20.32
C VAL A 120 4.95 1.93 -21.73
N THR A 121 5.03 0.60 -21.89
CA THR A 121 4.87 -0.05 -23.21
C THR A 121 3.48 0.19 -23.79
N GLN A 122 2.43 0.09 -22.98
CA GLN A 122 1.05 0.34 -23.39
C GLN A 122 0.83 1.79 -23.83
N ILE A 123 1.34 2.76 -23.08
CA ILE A 123 1.22 4.18 -23.43
C ILE A 123 2.03 4.48 -24.71
N ASN A 124 3.23 3.91 -24.86
CA ASN A 124 4.07 4.09 -26.04
C ASN A 124 3.44 3.56 -27.34
N GLN A 125 2.59 2.53 -27.28
CA GLN A 125 1.85 2.06 -28.46
C GLN A 125 0.94 3.13 -29.07
N GLY A 126 0.50 4.11 -28.27
CA GLY A 126 -0.26 5.26 -28.74
C GLY A 126 0.59 6.37 -29.38
N MET A 127 1.92 6.34 -29.25
CA MET A 127 2.85 7.36 -29.76
C MET A 127 3.18 7.12 -31.22
N THR A 128 2.16 7.16 -32.08
CA THR A 128 2.32 6.99 -33.52
C THR A 128 2.16 8.34 -34.22
N PRO A 129 2.82 8.56 -35.37
CA PRO A 129 2.60 9.76 -36.18
C PRO A 129 1.14 9.95 -36.64
N GLN A 130 0.34 8.88 -36.60
CA GLN A 130 -1.10 8.88 -36.92
C GLN A 130 -1.97 9.35 -35.75
N ASN A 131 -1.45 9.38 -34.52
CA ASN A 131 -2.17 9.88 -33.36
C ASN A 131 -2.02 11.40 -33.27
N TRP A 132 -3.08 12.10 -33.67
CA TRP A 132 -3.12 13.57 -33.69
C TRP A 132 -2.81 14.22 -32.33
N ILE A 133 -3.19 13.57 -31.22
CA ILE A 133 -2.94 14.06 -29.85
C ILE A 133 -1.44 14.07 -29.57
N PHE A 134 -0.75 13.00 -29.99
CA PHE A 134 0.70 12.89 -29.79
C PHE A 134 1.45 13.89 -30.68
N THR A 135 1.09 14.00 -31.96
CA THR A 135 1.74 14.93 -32.89
C THR A 135 1.52 16.38 -32.46
N GLU A 136 0.31 16.75 -32.07
CA GLU A 136 0.02 18.10 -31.59
C GLU A 136 0.83 18.44 -30.33
N ARG A 137 0.91 17.52 -29.36
CA ARG A 137 1.70 17.73 -28.14
C ARG A 137 3.19 17.83 -28.44
N LEU A 138 3.70 17.03 -29.37
CA LEU A 138 5.09 17.06 -29.82
C LEU A 138 5.42 18.39 -30.51
N ASP A 139 4.55 18.87 -31.38
CA ASP A 139 4.73 20.14 -32.10
C ASP A 139 4.69 21.34 -31.12
N GLN A 140 3.75 21.34 -30.18
CA GLN A 140 3.67 22.36 -29.12
C GLN A 140 4.95 22.42 -28.28
N LEU A 141 5.44 21.27 -27.81
CA LEU A 141 6.67 21.21 -27.02
C LEU A 141 7.90 21.56 -27.87
N THR A 142 7.95 21.13 -29.13
CA THR A 142 9.05 21.49 -30.04
C THR A 142 9.08 22.99 -30.28
N ALA A 143 7.92 23.63 -30.43
CA ALA A 143 7.78 25.08 -30.54
C ALA A 143 8.33 25.80 -29.30
N GLN A 144 8.11 25.25 -28.10
CA GLN A 144 8.62 25.80 -26.85
C GLN A 144 10.17 25.75 -26.75
N TYR A 145 10.81 24.77 -27.38
CA TYR A 145 12.27 24.59 -27.35
C TYR A 145 12.98 25.09 -28.62
N GLN A 146 12.31 25.89 -29.46
CA GLN A 146 12.88 26.38 -30.72
C GLN A 146 14.22 27.11 -30.56
N GLU A 147 14.43 27.80 -29.44
CA GLU A 147 15.69 28.49 -29.13
C GLU A 147 16.89 27.55 -29.00
N VAL A 148 16.65 26.26 -28.75
CA VAL A 148 17.70 25.22 -28.64
C VAL A 148 18.10 24.67 -30.03
N GLY A 149 17.45 25.14 -31.10
CA GLY A 149 17.81 24.82 -32.49
C GLY A 149 17.52 23.36 -32.84
N ALA A 150 18.46 22.69 -33.52
CA ALA A 150 18.28 21.35 -34.10
C ALA A 150 17.88 20.26 -33.08
N ASN A 151 18.11 20.47 -31.79
CA ASN A 151 17.79 19.50 -30.72
C ASN A 151 16.39 19.71 -30.11
N ALA A 152 15.62 20.73 -30.52
CA ALA A 152 14.33 21.07 -29.93
C ALA A 152 13.34 19.89 -29.88
N GLN A 153 13.25 19.12 -30.98
CA GLN A 153 12.36 17.96 -31.07
C GLN A 153 12.80 16.80 -30.16
N GLN A 154 14.11 16.56 -30.03
CA GLN A 154 14.64 15.52 -29.14
C GLN A 154 14.37 15.87 -27.68
N ILE A 155 14.49 17.14 -27.32
CA ILE A 155 14.15 17.64 -25.98
C ILE A 155 12.65 17.46 -25.71
N ALA A 156 11.80 17.87 -26.66
CA ALA A 156 10.35 17.68 -26.57
C ALA A 156 9.96 16.20 -26.34
N LEU A 157 10.58 15.27 -27.08
CA LEU A 157 10.38 13.84 -26.89
C LEU A 157 10.82 13.37 -25.49
N SER A 158 11.97 13.83 -24.99
CA SER A 158 12.44 13.44 -23.65
C SER A 158 11.52 13.91 -22.53
N VAL A 159 10.88 15.08 -22.69
CA VAL A 159 9.85 15.58 -21.77
C VAL A 159 8.62 14.67 -21.80
N ILE A 160 8.14 14.31 -22.99
CA ILE A 160 6.99 13.39 -23.13
C ILE A 160 7.29 12.03 -22.49
N TYR A 161 8.46 11.44 -22.76
CA TYR A 161 8.84 10.16 -22.16
C TYR A 161 8.91 10.24 -20.62
N ARG A 162 9.42 11.33 -20.06
CA ARG A 162 9.45 11.53 -18.62
C ARG A 162 8.04 11.57 -18.03
N ASP A 163 7.12 12.29 -18.66
CA ASP A 163 5.74 12.41 -18.19
C ASP A 163 5.01 11.05 -18.27
N ILE A 164 5.24 10.28 -19.33
CA ILE A 164 4.75 8.90 -19.47
C ILE A 164 5.28 8.01 -18.34
N HIS A 165 6.57 8.11 -18.02
CA HIS A 165 7.16 7.34 -16.93
C HIS A 165 6.51 7.67 -15.57
N PHE A 166 6.27 8.96 -15.27
CA PHE A 166 5.57 9.34 -14.04
C PHE A 166 4.12 8.82 -14.02
N GLN A 167 3.39 8.95 -15.13
CA GLN A 167 2.02 8.47 -15.23
C GLN A 167 1.92 6.94 -15.10
N ALA A 168 2.83 6.21 -15.74
CA ALA A 168 2.94 4.77 -15.64
C ALA A 168 3.25 4.33 -14.20
N LEU A 169 4.20 5.01 -13.53
CA LEU A 169 4.54 4.73 -12.13
C LEU A 169 3.35 4.96 -11.20
N THR A 170 2.63 6.08 -11.33
CA THR A 170 1.43 6.35 -10.53
C THR A 170 0.35 5.28 -10.75
N SER A 171 0.13 4.87 -12.01
CA SER A 171 -0.85 3.84 -12.35
C SER A 171 -0.48 2.47 -11.77
N SER A 172 0.78 2.07 -11.90
CA SER A 172 1.31 0.84 -11.28
C SER A 172 1.17 0.84 -9.76
N PHE A 173 1.45 1.97 -9.10
CA PHE A 173 1.25 2.11 -7.66
C PHE A 173 -0.21 1.89 -7.27
N ASN A 174 -1.14 2.49 -8.02
CA ASN A 174 -2.58 2.31 -7.78
C ASN A 174 -2.99 0.84 -7.91
N ASP A 175 -2.54 0.15 -8.96
CA ASP A 175 -2.88 -1.25 -9.18
C ASP A 175 -2.32 -2.16 -8.08
N LEU A 176 -1.09 -1.91 -7.63
CA LEU A 176 -0.52 -2.63 -6.49
C LEU A 176 -1.29 -2.39 -5.20
N LEU A 177 -1.68 -1.15 -4.92
CA LEU A 177 -2.47 -0.83 -3.73
C LEU A 177 -3.85 -1.50 -3.80
N ARG A 178 -4.50 -1.54 -4.97
CA ARG A 178 -5.76 -2.31 -5.16
C ARG A 178 -5.54 -3.78 -4.88
N MET A 179 -4.50 -4.38 -5.45
CA MET A 179 -4.17 -5.79 -5.24
C MET A 179 -3.92 -6.10 -3.75
N LEU A 180 -3.14 -5.27 -3.07
CA LEU A 180 -2.88 -5.42 -1.63
C LEU A 180 -4.16 -5.28 -0.80
N ALA A 181 -5.02 -4.30 -1.11
CA ALA A 181 -6.30 -4.15 -0.42
C ALA A 181 -7.20 -5.39 -0.59
N ILE A 182 -7.27 -5.95 -1.81
CA ILE A 182 -8.01 -7.19 -2.07
C ILE A 182 -7.44 -8.35 -1.26
N ILE A 183 -6.11 -8.52 -1.23
CA ILE A 183 -5.46 -9.54 -0.41
C ILE A 183 -5.82 -9.35 1.07
N MET A 184 -5.82 -8.12 1.57
CA MET A 184 -6.21 -7.81 2.96
C MET A 184 -7.69 -8.14 3.24
N PHE A 185 -8.59 -7.88 2.30
CA PHE A 185 -10.01 -8.23 2.47
C PHE A 185 -10.25 -9.74 2.43
N VAL A 186 -9.58 -10.45 1.53
CA VAL A 186 -9.67 -11.92 1.45
C VAL A 186 -9.09 -12.55 2.71
N THR A 187 -7.92 -12.11 3.15
CA THR A 187 -7.30 -12.61 4.38
C THR A 187 -8.10 -12.22 5.63
N ALA A 188 -8.74 -11.05 5.66
CA ALA A 188 -9.69 -10.69 6.71
C ALA A 188 -10.78 -11.76 6.82
N PHE A 189 -11.41 -12.14 5.71
CA PHE A 189 -12.47 -13.14 5.71
C PHE A 189 -11.99 -14.51 6.24
N LEU A 190 -10.75 -14.91 5.92
CA LEU A 190 -10.15 -16.13 6.46
C LEU A 190 -10.01 -16.10 7.99
N THR A 191 -9.82 -14.93 8.61
CA THR A 191 -9.69 -14.83 10.09
C THR A 191 -10.97 -15.23 10.84
N ILE A 192 -12.14 -15.18 10.19
CA ILE A 192 -13.41 -15.65 10.79
C ILE A 192 -13.35 -17.16 11.09
N PHE A 193 -12.63 -17.92 10.26
CA PHE A 193 -12.48 -19.37 10.37
C PHE A 193 -11.35 -19.82 11.31
N MET A 194 -10.51 -18.91 11.81
CA MET A 194 -9.49 -19.25 12.82
C MET A 194 -10.14 -19.82 14.07
N ASP A 195 -9.42 -20.60 14.88
CA ASP A 195 -9.98 -21.19 16.10
C ASP A 195 -10.18 -20.19 17.25
N ARG A 196 -10.98 -20.51 18.29
CA ARG A 196 -11.40 -19.51 19.30
C ARG A 196 -10.22 -19.38 20.23
N GLY A 197 -9.37 -18.38 20.00
CA GLY A 197 -8.34 -18.01 20.96
C GLY A 197 -8.97 -17.79 22.34
N LYS A 198 -8.26 -18.17 23.41
CA LYS A 198 -8.72 -17.90 24.77
C LYS A 198 -8.96 -16.39 24.93
N LYS A 199 -10.01 -16.01 25.66
CA LYS A 199 -10.28 -14.60 26.00
C LYS A 199 -9.03 -13.99 26.63
N MET A 200 -8.72 -12.76 26.22
CA MET A 200 -7.63 -11.97 26.76
C MET A 200 -7.95 -11.55 28.19
N ASN A 201 -7.38 -12.27 29.16
CA ASN A 201 -7.34 -11.83 30.55
C ASN A 201 -6.08 -10.98 30.69
N MET A 202 -6.23 -9.65 30.54
CA MET A 202 -5.18 -8.69 30.89
C MET A 202 -5.09 -8.50 32.39
#